data_AF-A0A7V3Y3U0-F1
#
_entry.id   AF-A0A7V3Y3U0-F1
#
_cell.length_a   1.000
_cell.length_b   1.000
_cell.length_c   1.000
_cell.angle_alpha   90.00
_cell.angle_beta   90.00
_cell.angle_gamma   90.00
#
_symmetry.space_group_name_H-M   'P 1'
#
loop_
_entity.id
_entity.type
_entity.pdbx_description
1 polymer ?
#
loop_
_entity_poly.entity_id
_entity_poly.type
_entity_poly.pdbx_seq_one_letter_code
_entity_poly.pdbx_strand_id
1 'polypeptide(L)' 'FPGDALQIPEYIGPSHLANGALIRMAHDRGIQVDVWTVNHERDMRRLLDVDVDGIVTDDVPLLQTVLKDYPLQ' A
#
# COMPACT_ATOMS: atom_id res chain seq x y z
N PHE A 1 11.19 3.30 14.01
CA PHE A 1 12.66 3.32 14.06
C PHE A 1 13.15 3.56 12.65
N PRO A 2 14.34 4.13 12.42
CA PRO A 2 14.88 4.24 11.07
C PRO A 2 14.98 2.84 10.44
N GLY A 3 14.18 2.55 9.41
CA GLY A 3 14.15 1.26 8.73
C GLY A 3 13.04 0.28 9.15
N ASP A 4 12.06 0.69 9.96
CA ASP A 4 10.90 -0.17 10.24
C ASP A 4 9.84 -0.09 9.14
N ALA A 5 9.19 -1.22 8.87
CA ALA A 5 8.04 -1.32 7.99
C ALA A 5 6.90 -2.13 8.66
N LEU A 6 5.67 -1.69 8.43
CA LEU A 6 4.46 -2.42 8.74
C LEU A 6 4.02 -3.18 7.50
N GLN A 7 3.98 -4.52 7.58
CA GLN A 7 3.42 -5.36 6.52
C GLN A 7 2.05 -5.88 6.94
N ILE A 8 0.99 -5.41 6.29
CA ILE A 8 -0.39 -5.68 6.70
C ILE A 8 -1.28 -6.10 5.52
N PRO A 9 -2.38 -6.84 5.80
CA PRO A 9 -3.40 -7.03 4.80
C PRO A 9 -4.19 -5.73 4.57
N GLU A 10 -4.81 -5.61 3.39
CA GLU A 10 -5.73 -4.49 3.12
C GLU A 10 -6.93 -4.51 4.07
N TYR A 11 -7.50 -5.70 4.31
CA TYR A 11 -8.62 -5.93 5.21
C TYR A 11 -8.36 -7.06 6.20
N ILE A 12 -8.91 -6.93 7.41
CA ILE A 12 -9.08 -8.03 8.36
C ILE A 12 -10.56 -8.16 8.68
N GLY A 13 -11.21 -9.19 8.11
CA GLY A 13 -12.66 -9.31 8.16
C GLY A 13 -13.34 -8.04 7.60
N PRO A 14 -14.26 -7.39 8.35
CA PRO A 14 -14.90 -6.16 7.89
C PRO A 14 -14.03 -4.90 8.03
N SER A 15 -12.88 -4.99 8.71
CA SER A 15 -12.05 -3.83 9.03
C SER A 15 -11.11 -3.50 7.88
N HIS A 16 -11.24 -2.30 7.32
CA HIS A 16 -10.29 -1.76 6.33
C HIS A 16 -9.04 -1.23 7.04
N LEU A 17 -8.00 -2.06 7.10
CA LEU A 17 -6.81 -1.79 7.89
C LEU A 17 -5.87 -0.83 7.16
N ALA A 18 -5.59 -1.08 5.88
CA ALA A 18 -4.72 -0.24 5.04
C ALA A 18 -5.45 1.02 4.52
N ASN A 19 -6.06 1.77 5.43
CA ASN A 19 -6.68 3.05 5.11
C ASN A 19 -5.66 4.21 5.24
N GLY A 20 -5.96 5.33 4.59
CA GLY A 20 -5.05 6.48 4.57
C GLY A 20 -4.78 7.11 5.95
N ALA A 21 -5.65 6.92 6.96
CA ALA A 21 -5.38 7.43 8.29
C ALA A 21 -4.28 6.62 9.01
N LEU A 22 -4.29 5.29 8.85
CA LEU A 22 -3.24 4.43 9.39
C LEU A 22 -1.91 4.71 8.69
N ILE A 23 -1.91 4.82 7.36
CA ILE A 23 -0.70 5.07 6.56
C ILE A 23 -0.03 6.38 7.00
N ARG A 24 -0.78 7.48 7.04
CA ARG A 24 -0.26 8.77 7.53
C ARG A 24 0.29 8.69 8.96
N MET A 25 -0.39 7.99 9.86
CA MET A 25 0.05 7.84 11.25
C MET A 25 1.36 7.05 11.36
N ALA A 26 1.58 6.06 10.49
CA ALA A 26 2.82 5.30 10.40
C ALA A 26 3.95 6.18 9.86
N HIS A 27 3.69 6.93 8.79
CA HIS A 27 4.63 7.89 8.22
C HIS A 27 5.06 8.98 9.20
N ASP A 28 4.14 9.52 10.01
CA ASP A 28 4.46 10.48 11.09
C ASP A 28 5.46 9.94 12.12
N ARG A 29 5.62 8.61 12.19
CA ARG A 29 6.57 7.89 13.06
C ARG A 29 7.81 7.40 12.32
N GLY A 30 7.94 7.71 11.02
CA GLY A 30 9.00 7.22 10.15
C GLY A 30 8.93 5.72 9.90
N ILE A 31 7.72 5.15 9.86
CA ILE A 31 7.47 3.72 9.59
C ILE A 31 6.84 3.60 8.22
N GLN A 32 7.40 2.75 7.35
CA GLN A 32 6.84 2.45 6.04
C GLN A 32 5.65 1.50 6.14
N VAL A 33 4.77 1.49 5.15
CA VAL A 33 3.61 0.59 5.09
C VAL A 33 3.56 -0.15 3.76
N ASP A 34 3.71 -1.47 3.82
CA ASP A 34 3.53 -2.37 2.69
C ASP A 34 2.24 -3.19 2.85
N VAL A 35 1.45 -3.30 1.78
CA VAL A 35 0.14 -3.96 1.82
C VAL A 35 0.13 -5.21 0.97
N TRP A 36 -0.38 -6.31 1.53
CA TRP A 36 -0.49 -7.62 0.86
C TRP A 36 -1.93 -8.19 0.95
N THR A 37 -2.34 -9.15 0.15
CA THR A 37 -1.97 -9.31 -1.26
C THR A 37 -3.02 -8.55 -2.08
N VAL A 38 -2.59 -7.62 -2.93
CA VAL A 38 -3.50 -6.75 -3.69
C VAL A 38 -3.49 -7.18 -5.15
N ASN A 39 -4.60 -7.73 -5.63
CA ASN A 39 -4.66 -8.36 -6.97
C ASN A 39 -5.60 -7.64 -7.95
N HIS A 40 -6.22 -6.52 -7.55
CA HIS A 40 -7.11 -5.76 -8.43
C HIS A 40 -6.55 -4.36 -8.68
N GLU A 41 -6.58 -3.92 -9.94
CA GLU A 41 -6.11 -2.59 -10.36
C GLU A 41 -6.75 -1.46 -9.55
N ARG A 42 -8.07 -1.53 -9.33
CA ARG A 42 -8.79 -0.50 -8.56
C ARG A 42 -8.22 -0.36 -7.15
N ASP A 43 -7.92 -1.47 -6.50
CA ASP A 43 -7.45 -1.48 -5.12
C ASP A 43 -5.97 -1.03 -5.06
N MET A 44 -5.15 -1.42 -6.05
CA MET A 44 -3.78 -0.90 -6.22
C MET A 44 -3.77 0.63 -6.35
N ARG A 45 -4.57 1.20 -7.26
CA ARG A 45 -4.70 2.64 -7.46
C ARG A 45 -5.14 3.34 -6.18
N ARG A 46 -6.15 2.80 -5.51
CA ARG A 46 -6.65 3.36 -4.24
C ARG A 46 -5.59 3.38 -3.15
N LEU A 47 -4.72 2.38 -3.07
CA LEU A 47 -3.63 2.32 -2.09
C LEU A 47 -2.49 3.29 -2.46
N LEU A 48 -2.17 3.40 -3.74
CA LEU A 48 -1.20 4.39 -4.25
C LEU A 48 -1.69 5.83 -4.02
N ASP A 49 -2.99 6.09 -4.19
CA ASP A 49 -3.60 7.41 -3.93
C ASP A 49 -3.50 7.83 -2.45
N VAL A 50 -3.33 6.88 -1.53
CA VAL A 50 -3.13 7.14 -0.09
C VAL A 50 -1.67 6.96 0.34
N ASP A 51 -0.75 6.95 -0.62
CA ASP A 51 0.71 6.96 -0.41
C ASP A 51 1.24 5.70 0.29
N VAL A 52 0.76 4.51 -0.12
CA VAL A 52 1.37 3.25 0.35
C VAL A 52 2.81 3.12 -0.15
N ASP A 53 3.73 2.65 0.69
CA ASP A 53 5.14 2.48 0.32
C ASP A 53 5.36 1.26 -0.60
N GLY A 54 4.58 0.20 -0.39
CA GLY A 54 4.71 -1.05 -1.13
C GLY A 54 3.40 -1.79 -1.33
N ILE A 55 3.27 -2.42 -2.50
CA ILE A 55 2.17 -3.34 -2.81
C ILE A 55 2.77 -4.71 -3.11
N VAL A 56 2.33 -5.72 -2.37
CA VAL A 56 2.60 -7.13 -2.66
C VAL A 56 1.42 -7.69 -3.45
N THR A 57 1.70 -8.28 -4.60
CA THR A 57 0.70 -8.79 -5.54
C THR A 57 1.14 -10.11 -6.17
N ASP A 58 0.16 -10.93 -6.55
CA ASP A 58 0.40 -12.10 -7.41
C ASP A 58 0.50 -11.70 -8.90
N ASP A 59 -0.04 -10.53 -9.29
CA ASP A 59 -0.06 -10.02 -10.67
C ASP A 59 0.90 -8.82 -10.84
N VAL A 60 2.20 -9.14 -10.86
CA VAL A 60 3.26 -8.16 -11.07
C VAL A 60 3.12 -7.38 -12.38
N PRO A 61 2.78 -8.00 -13.54
CA PRO A 61 2.55 -7.26 -14.78
C PRO A 61 1.43 -6.22 -14.69
N LEU A 62 0.34 -6.52 -13.98
CA LEU A 62 -0.73 -5.55 -13.74
C LEU A 62 -0.22 -4.37 -12.90
N LEU A 63 0.45 -4.64 -11.78
CA LEU A 63 0.99 -3.58 -10.93
C LEU A 63 2.00 -2.69 -11.69
N GLN A 64 2.87 -3.28 -12.52
CA GLN A 64 3.78 -2.53 -13.39
C GLN A 64 3.05 -1.63 -14.39
N THR A 65 1.86 -2.02 -14.86
CA THR A 65 1.04 -1.17 -15.72
C THR A 65 0.46 0.00 -14.95
N VAL A 66 -0.08 -0.25 -13.76
CA VAL A 66 -0.63 0.79 -12.88
C VAL A 66 0.42 1.81 -12.48
N LEU A 67 1.63 1.36 -12.10
CA LEU A 67 2.73 2.24 -11.67
C LEU A 67 3.20 3.24 -12.75
N LYS A 68 2.87 3.04 -14.03
CA LYS A 68 3.17 4.04 -15.08
C LYS A 68 2.42 5.35 -14.88
N ASP A 69 1.28 5.30 -14.20
CA ASP A 69 0.45 6.47 -13.88
C ASP A 69 0.88 7.15 -12.57
N TYR A 70 1.74 6.51 -11.78
CA TYR A 70 2.22 6.98 -10.47
C TYR A 70 3.74 7.17 -10.55
N PRO A 71 4.24 8.35 -10.98
CA PRO A 71 5.67 8.60 -11.04
C PRO A 71 6.27 8.39 -9.64
N LEU A 72 7.22 7.45 -9.56
CA LEU A 72 7.97 7.18 -8.34
C LEU A 72 8.62 8.49 -7.87
N GLN A 73 8.31 8.90 -6.64
CA GLN A 73 8.90 10.09 -6.00
C GLN A 73 10.37 9.85 -5.65
#